data_AF-A0A1L9B557-F1
#
_entry.id   AF-A0A1L9B557-F1
#
_cell.length_a   1.000
_cell.length_b   1.000
_cell.length_c   1.000
_cell.angle_alpha   90.00
_cell.angle_beta   90.00
_cell.angle_gamma   90.00
#
_symmetry.space_group_name_H-M   'P 1'
#
loop_
_entity.id
_entity.type
_entity.pdbx_description
1 polymer ?
#
loop_
_entity_poly.entity_id
_entity_poly.type
_entity_poly.pdbx_seq_one_letter_code
_entity_poly.pdbx_strand_id
1 'polypeptide(L)'
;MNLETIQANARSSLGDALKSISVQGVAEHSGKAYGIVALMYHRLALCEMLADVRVDRFQVLLCKSALVRIHLMRLAASGKAAHPLTTCASQNFSFVDAITAGQLDLAVELARLTSDRHEPRSEYEDDFLLHRFMQKRLLHLHAGEDHDFQSLMDRWERIVEGEHAPYFDVCRALLQRDGEGFHDALLAVIEERGRLFRQKDVYPEDARRTDGALFMNGLALLRLAELNGMPTQREYPNIPHFARLPVSKLPLPLDSWMRPEEGLPV
;
A
#
# COMPACT_ATOMS: atom_id res chain seq x y z
N MET A 1 -1.73 -21.31 -11.50
CA MET A 1 -0.78 -20.35 -12.09
C MET A 1 0.50 -20.28 -11.25
N ASN A 2 1.71 -20.37 -11.83
CA ASN A 2 2.97 -20.23 -11.06
C ASN A 2 3.44 -18.76 -11.00
N LEU A 3 4.45 -18.44 -10.19
CA LEU A 3 4.97 -17.06 -10.05
C LEU A 3 5.55 -16.53 -11.36
N GLU A 4 6.23 -17.36 -12.16
CA GLU A 4 6.75 -16.98 -13.48
C GLU A 4 5.64 -16.49 -14.42
N THR A 5 4.50 -17.19 -14.45
CA THR A 5 3.34 -16.79 -15.26
C THR A 5 2.76 -15.46 -14.77
N ILE A 6 2.67 -15.26 -13.44
CA ILE A 6 2.19 -14.00 -12.85
C ILE A 6 3.14 -12.86 -13.26
N GLN A 7 4.46 -13.08 -13.15
CA GLN A 7 5.46 -12.10 -13.51
C GLN A 7 5.39 -11.75 -15.01
N ALA A 8 5.26 -12.74 -15.90
CA ALA A 8 5.13 -12.52 -17.34
C ALA A 8 3.86 -11.72 -17.68
N ASN A 9 2.71 -12.09 -17.09
CA ASN A 9 1.45 -11.36 -17.27
C ASN A 9 1.53 -9.92 -16.75
N ALA A 10 2.20 -9.71 -15.62
CA ALA A 10 2.40 -8.39 -15.05
C ALA A 10 3.30 -7.52 -15.95
N ARG A 11 4.38 -8.07 -16.51
CA ARG A 11 5.24 -7.36 -17.48
C ARG A 11 4.49 -6.98 -18.75
N SER A 12 3.69 -7.90 -19.31
CA SER A 12 2.88 -7.61 -20.49
C SER A 12 1.88 -6.49 -20.22
N SER A 13 1.11 -6.61 -19.13
CA SER A 13 0.09 -5.62 -18.75
C SER A 13 0.70 -4.26 -18.44
N LEU A 14 1.88 -4.23 -17.82
CA LEU A 14 2.64 -3.00 -17.58
C LEU A 14 3.01 -2.31 -18.90
N GLY A 15 3.54 -3.05 -19.88
CA GLY A 15 3.89 -2.52 -21.19
C GLY A 15 2.70 -1.92 -21.93
N ASP A 16 1.57 -2.62 -21.94
CA ASP A 16 0.33 -2.14 -22.59
C ASP A 16 -0.22 -0.88 -21.92
N ALA A 17 -0.22 -0.83 -20.58
CA ALA A 17 -0.70 0.33 -19.84
C ALA A 17 0.22 1.55 -20.00
N LEU A 18 1.54 1.36 -19.98
CA LEU A 18 2.51 2.43 -20.28
C LEU A 18 2.35 2.96 -21.70
N LYS A 19 2.15 2.07 -22.68
CA LYS A 19 1.87 2.46 -24.06
C LYS A 19 0.58 3.30 -24.13
N SER A 20 -0.47 2.89 -23.43
CA SER A 20 -1.74 3.63 -23.36
C SER A 20 -1.58 5.05 -22.81
N ILE A 21 -0.75 5.22 -21.76
CA ILE A 21 -0.40 6.53 -21.20
C ILE A 21 0.37 7.37 -22.23
N SER A 22 1.39 6.80 -22.87
CA SER A 22 2.26 7.52 -23.81
C SER A 22 1.53 8.09 -25.03
N VAL A 23 0.49 7.41 -25.50
CA VAL A 23 -0.32 7.84 -26.65
C VAL A 23 -1.57 8.62 -26.24
N GLN A 24 -1.73 8.96 -24.95
CA GLN A 24 -2.92 9.62 -24.39
C GLN A 24 -4.23 8.91 -24.78
N GLY A 25 -4.25 7.58 -24.70
CA GLY A 25 -5.41 6.77 -25.11
C GLY A 25 -6.67 7.04 -24.27
N VAL A 26 -7.82 6.50 -24.68
CA VAL A 26 -9.12 6.69 -23.97
C VAL A 26 -9.05 6.27 -22.49
N ALA A 27 -8.28 5.23 -22.15
CA ALA A 27 -8.07 4.78 -20.77
C ALA A 27 -7.28 5.78 -19.89
N GLU A 28 -6.54 6.71 -20.51
CA GLU A 28 -5.78 7.77 -19.84
C GLU A 28 -6.71 8.81 -19.22
N HIS A 29 -7.90 9.03 -19.81
CA HIS A 29 -8.87 10.03 -19.37
C HIS A 29 -9.55 9.72 -18.02
N SER A 30 -9.45 8.47 -17.55
CA SER A 30 -10.07 8.03 -16.28
C SER A 30 -9.06 7.77 -15.17
N GLY A 31 -7.76 7.89 -15.45
CA GLY A 31 -6.70 7.49 -14.50
C GLY A 31 -6.46 5.98 -14.43
N LYS A 32 -7.27 5.15 -15.09
CA LYS A 32 -7.22 3.69 -15.00
C LYS A 32 -5.87 3.10 -15.42
N ALA A 33 -5.27 3.62 -16.48
CA ALA A 33 -3.96 3.15 -16.94
C ALA A 33 -2.87 3.33 -15.87
N TYR A 34 -2.85 4.46 -15.16
CA TYR A 34 -1.93 4.69 -14.04
C TYR A 34 -2.17 3.70 -12.89
N GLY A 35 -3.43 3.42 -12.57
CA GLY A 35 -3.79 2.40 -11.57
C GLY A 35 -3.26 1.01 -11.94
N ILE A 36 -3.37 0.61 -13.21
CA ILE A 36 -2.82 -0.66 -13.72
C ILE A 36 -1.29 -0.65 -13.62
N VAL A 37 -0.62 0.42 -14.07
CA VAL A 37 0.86 0.53 -13.98
C VAL A 37 1.34 0.38 -12.53
N ALA A 38 0.72 1.09 -11.58
CA ALA A 38 1.07 0.98 -10.17
C ALA A 38 0.87 -0.45 -9.63
N LEU A 39 -0.26 -1.09 -9.97
CA LEU A 39 -0.57 -2.45 -9.55
C LEU A 39 0.43 -3.46 -10.13
N MET A 40 0.85 -3.29 -11.39
CA MET A 40 1.81 -4.19 -12.01
C MET A 40 3.21 -4.04 -11.40
N TYR A 41 3.65 -2.82 -11.08
CA TYR A 41 4.89 -2.62 -10.33
C TYR A 41 4.85 -3.28 -8.96
N HIS A 42 3.77 -3.08 -8.20
CA HIS A 42 3.53 -3.78 -6.95
C HIS A 42 3.60 -5.30 -7.12
N ARG A 43 2.90 -5.85 -8.13
CA ARG A 43 2.87 -7.29 -8.40
C ARG A 43 4.24 -7.86 -8.74
N LEU A 44 5.02 -7.14 -9.56
CA LEU A 44 6.38 -7.51 -9.90
C LEU A 44 7.27 -7.49 -8.65
N ALA A 45 7.13 -6.49 -7.77
CA ALA A 45 7.86 -6.43 -6.52
C ALA A 45 7.60 -7.70 -5.68
N LEU A 46 6.34 -8.07 -5.50
CA LEU A 46 5.96 -9.29 -4.78
C LEU A 46 6.57 -10.54 -5.43
N CYS A 47 6.58 -10.63 -6.76
CA CYS A 47 7.20 -11.77 -7.47
C CYS A 47 8.72 -11.85 -7.22
N GLU A 48 9.44 -10.72 -7.31
CA GLU A 48 10.89 -10.65 -7.08
C GLU A 48 11.25 -11.06 -5.64
N MET A 49 10.41 -10.69 -4.67
CA MET A 49 10.57 -11.09 -3.28
C MET A 49 10.27 -12.58 -3.06
N LEU A 50 9.17 -13.09 -3.62
CA LEU A 50 8.69 -14.44 -3.37
C LEU A 50 9.44 -15.53 -4.15
N ALA A 51 9.98 -15.20 -5.33
CA ALA A 51 10.74 -16.14 -6.15
C ALA A 51 12.20 -16.23 -5.70
N ASP A 52 12.86 -15.08 -5.54
CA ASP A 52 14.33 -15.01 -5.44
C ASP A 52 14.83 -14.18 -4.25
N VAL A 53 13.92 -13.62 -3.42
CA VAL A 53 14.26 -12.75 -2.29
C VAL A 53 15.13 -11.55 -2.74
N ARG A 54 14.84 -10.99 -3.93
CA ARG A 54 15.53 -9.80 -4.46
C ARG A 54 15.03 -8.53 -3.77
N VAL A 55 15.51 -8.31 -2.55
CA VAL A 55 15.24 -7.17 -1.67
C VAL A 55 15.48 -5.82 -2.38
N ASP A 56 16.53 -5.76 -3.19
CA ASP A 56 16.94 -4.61 -3.98
C ASP A 56 15.93 -4.25 -5.08
N ARG A 57 15.49 -5.24 -5.86
CA ARG A 57 14.48 -5.07 -6.92
C ARG A 57 13.09 -4.84 -6.33
N PHE A 58 12.76 -5.52 -5.23
CA PHE A 58 11.53 -5.30 -4.46
C PHE A 58 11.39 -3.82 -4.08
N GLN A 59 12.44 -3.23 -3.48
CA GLN A 59 12.43 -1.82 -3.10
C GLN A 59 12.15 -0.89 -4.29
N VAL A 60 12.91 -1.04 -5.39
CA VAL A 60 12.79 -0.18 -6.57
C VAL A 60 11.38 -0.24 -7.17
N LEU A 61 10.82 -1.45 -7.30
CA LEU A 61 9.49 -1.64 -7.89
C LEU A 61 8.38 -1.05 -7.03
N LEU A 62 8.45 -1.19 -5.70
CA LEU A 62 7.53 -0.51 -4.78
C LEU A 62 7.63 1.03 -4.89
N CYS A 63 8.84 1.57 -5.02
CA CYS A 63 9.04 3.00 -5.25
C CYS A 63 8.39 3.46 -6.56
N LYS A 64 8.50 2.66 -7.63
CA LYS A 64 7.85 2.96 -8.91
C LYS A 64 6.33 2.93 -8.80
N SER A 65 5.73 1.97 -8.08
CA SER A 65 4.29 1.97 -7.79
C SER A 65 3.84 3.30 -7.15
N ALA A 66 4.58 3.76 -6.14
CA ALA A 66 4.34 5.03 -5.46
C ALA A 66 4.49 6.25 -6.37
N LEU A 67 5.54 6.32 -7.19
CA LEU A 67 5.76 7.44 -8.12
C LEU A 67 4.65 7.58 -9.15
N VAL A 68 4.14 6.45 -9.69
CA VAL A 68 3.01 6.44 -10.63
C VAL A 68 1.78 7.04 -9.96
N ARG A 69 1.52 6.66 -8.70
CA ARG A 69 0.37 7.14 -7.95
C ARG A 69 0.48 8.63 -7.63
N ILE A 70 1.66 9.11 -7.24
CA ILE A 70 1.90 10.56 -7.05
C ILE A 70 1.57 11.32 -8.33
N HIS A 71 2.04 10.83 -9.48
CA HIS A 71 1.75 11.47 -10.76
C HIS A 71 0.24 11.56 -11.02
N LEU A 72 -0.50 10.46 -10.85
CA LEU A 72 -1.96 10.44 -11.00
C LEU A 72 -2.64 11.43 -10.05
N MET A 73 -2.25 11.45 -8.77
CA MET A 73 -2.89 12.34 -7.79
C MET A 73 -2.59 13.82 -8.07
N ARG A 74 -1.39 14.15 -8.54
CA ARG A 74 -1.05 15.51 -8.98
C ARG A 74 -1.88 15.93 -10.20
N LEU A 75 -2.10 15.04 -11.17
CA LEU A 75 -3.00 15.30 -12.31
C LEU A 75 -4.44 15.56 -11.85
N ALA A 76 -4.95 14.74 -10.94
CA ALA A 76 -6.29 14.91 -10.38
C ALA A 76 -6.41 16.26 -9.64
N ALA A 77 -5.40 16.60 -8.82
CA ALA A 77 -5.33 17.88 -8.11
C ALA A 77 -5.24 19.10 -9.06
N SER A 78 -4.66 18.93 -10.26
CA SER A 78 -4.64 19.97 -11.29
C SER A 78 -5.94 20.07 -12.12
N GLY A 79 -7.01 19.37 -11.71
CA GLY A 79 -8.32 19.41 -12.36
C GLY A 79 -8.50 18.43 -13.52
N LYS A 80 -7.54 17.52 -13.74
CA LYS A 80 -7.75 16.45 -14.72
C LYS A 80 -8.80 15.46 -14.18
N ALA A 81 -9.77 15.10 -15.01
CA ALA A 81 -10.75 14.10 -14.64
C ALA A 81 -10.05 12.77 -14.29
N ALA A 82 -10.44 12.20 -13.16
CA ALA A 82 -10.02 10.87 -12.73
C ALA A 82 -11.24 10.17 -12.13
N HIS A 83 -11.34 8.86 -12.36
CA HIS A 83 -12.43 8.08 -11.79
C HIS A 83 -12.23 7.95 -10.26
N PRO A 84 -13.26 8.10 -9.41
CA PRO A 84 -13.09 8.02 -7.95
C PRO A 84 -12.41 6.74 -7.45
N LEU A 85 -12.72 5.58 -8.05
CA LEU A 85 -12.02 4.31 -7.81
C LEU A 85 -10.49 4.34 -8.02
N THR A 86 -9.96 5.37 -8.68
CA THR A 86 -8.51 5.53 -8.90
C THR A 86 -7.87 6.54 -7.93
N THR A 87 -8.69 7.30 -7.19
CA THR A 87 -8.25 8.41 -6.33
C THR A 87 -8.67 8.28 -4.87
N CYS A 88 -9.61 7.40 -4.53
CA CYS A 88 -10.02 7.19 -3.14
C CYS A 88 -8.91 6.56 -2.27
N ALA A 89 -9.00 6.78 -0.96
CA ALA A 89 -7.90 6.50 -0.03
C ALA A 89 -7.62 5.00 0.12
N SER A 90 -8.66 4.16 0.17
CA SER A 90 -8.53 2.70 0.25
C SER A 90 -7.89 2.06 -0.98
N GLN A 91 -7.96 2.73 -2.14
CA GLN A 91 -7.37 2.24 -3.39
C GLN A 91 -5.91 2.70 -3.56
N ASN A 92 -5.37 3.45 -2.60
CA ASN A 92 -3.99 3.90 -2.60
C ASN A 92 -3.06 2.91 -1.88
N PHE A 93 -3.03 1.65 -2.35
CA PHE A 93 -2.04 0.67 -1.88
C PHE A 93 -0.59 1.14 -2.12
N SER A 94 -0.37 2.05 -3.07
CA SER A 94 0.96 2.61 -3.35
C SER A 94 1.53 3.45 -2.18
N PHE A 95 0.67 3.94 -1.27
CA PHE A 95 1.12 4.51 0.00
C PHE A 95 1.78 3.46 0.90
N VAL A 96 1.16 2.28 1.00
CA VAL A 96 1.69 1.11 1.73
C VAL A 96 2.99 0.63 1.08
N ASP A 97 3.07 0.62 -0.25
CA ASP A 97 4.29 0.31 -1.00
C ASP A 97 5.43 1.27 -0.63
N ALA A 98 5.18 2.58 -0.57
CA ALA A 98 6.19 3.58 -0.21
C ALA A 98 6.71 3.40 1.22
N ILE A 99 5.83 3.13 2.19
CA ILE A 99 6.24 2.82 3.58
C ILE A 99 7.09 1.54 3.61
N THR A 100 6.63 0.49 2.93
CA THR A 100 7.31 -0.81 2.89
C THR A 100 8.66 -0.73 2.21
N ALA A 101 8.80 0.12 1.19
CA ALA A 101 10.07 0.44 0.52
C ALA A 101 11.04 1.25 1.39
N GLY A 102 10.62 1.70 2.58
CA GLY A 102 11.40 2.58 3.45
C GLY A 102 11.51 4.02 2.94
N GLN A 103 10.74 4.41 1.91
CA GLN A 103 10.74 5.76 1.32
C GLN A 103 9.71 6.65 2.01
N LEU A 104 9.99 7.05 3.26
CA LEU A 104 9.03 7.78 4.08
C LEU A 104 8.65 9.16 3.50
N ASP A 105 9.60 9.87 2.88
CA ASP A 105 9.34 11.16 2.23
C ASP A 105 8.32 11.01 1.07
N LEU A 106 8.42 9.90 0.32
CA LEU A 106 7.50 9.56 -0.77
C LEU A 106 6.10 9.21 -0.24
N ALA A 107 6.04 8.46 0.86
CA ALA A 107 4.80 8.11 1.53
C ALA A 107 4.10 9.34 2.13
N VAL A 108 4.85 10.29 2.69
CA VAL A 108 4.32 11.58 3.16
C VAL A 108 3.70 12.38 2.02
N GLU A 109 4.35 12.42 0.85
CA GLU A 109 3.78 13.11 -0.31
C GLU A 109 2.44 12.47 -0.73
N LEU A 110 2.39 11.14 -0.83
CA LEU A 110 1.15 10.43 -1.12
C LEU A 110 0.06 10.70 -0.08
N ALA A 111 0.41 10.72 1.22
CA ALA A 111 -0.55 10.99 2.30
C ALA A 111 -1.17 12.39 2.18
N ARG A 112 -0.38 13.41 1.79
CA ARG A 112 -0.86 14.79 1.58
C ARG A 112 -1.71 14.94 0.33
N LEU A 113 -1.42 14.17 -0.73
CA LEU A 113 -2.16 14.19 -1.99
C LEU A 113 -3.47 13.38 -1.94
N THR A 114 -3.57 12.41 -1.04
CA THR A 114 -4.75 11.55 -0.93
C THR A 114 -5.94 12.31 -0.36
N SER A 115 -7.14 12.06 -0.90
CA SER A 115 -8.36 12.69 -0.42
C SER A 115 -8.60 12.43 1.07
N ASP A 116 -9.07 13.46 1.77
CA ASP A 116 -9.52 13.38 3.16
C ASP A 116 -11.02 13.04 3.30
N ARG A 117 -11.70 12.81 2.17
CA ARG A 117 -13.12 12.48 2.11
C ARG A 117 -13.32 11.02 1.75
N HIS A 118 -14.23 10.38 2.48
CA HIS A 118 -14.75 9.07 2.15
C HIS A 118 -15.62 9.17 0.90
N GLU A 119 -15.49 8.22 -0.02
CA GLU A 119 -16.34 8.08 -1.20
C GLU A 119 -17.26 6.84 -1.07
N PRO A 120 -18.50 6.98 -0.54
CA PRO A 120 -19.37 5.86 -0.20
C PRO A 120 -19.76 4.97 -1.38
N ARG A 121 -19.66 5.47 -2.62
CA ARG A 121 -19.97 4.67 -3.82
C ARG A 121 -18.79 3.83 -4.30
N SER A 122 -17.60 4.08 -3.78
CA SER A 122 -16.34 3.51 -4.29
C SER A 122 -15.52 2.77 -3.24
N GLU A 123 -15.74 3.02 -1.95
CA GLU A 123 -15.01 2.34 -0.88
C GLU A 123 -15.85 2.14 0.38
N TYR A 124 -15.59 1.05 1.10
CA TYR A 124 -16.12 0.84 2.44
C TYR A 124 -15.51 1.85 3.42
N GLU A 125 -16.28 2.23 4.43
CA GLU A 125 -15.88 3.31 5.33
C GLU A 125 -14.75 2.89 6.28
N ASP A 126 -14.76 1.65 6.76
CA ASP A 126 -13.68 1.07 7.58
C ASP A 126 -12.36 0.96 6.80
N ASP A 127 -12.39 0.56 5.52
CA ASP A 127 -11.23 0.59 4.64
C ASP A 127 -10.67 2.01 4.49
N PHE A 128 -11.54 3.00 4.27
CA PHE A 128 -11.15 4.40 4.22
C PHE A 128 -10.50 4.85 5.54
N LEU A 129 -11.09 4.49 6.68
CA LEU A 129 -10.61 4.90 8.01
C LEU A 129 -9.25 4.27 8.34
N LEU A 130 -9.01 3.01 7.97
CA LEU A 130 -7.69 2.37 8.10
C LEU A 130 -6.62 3.14 7.32
N HIS A 131 -6.87 3.41 6.04
CA HIS A 131 -5.89 4.12 5.20
C HIS A 131 -5.68 5.54 5.69
N ARG A 132 -6.75 6.23 6.11
CA ARG A 132 -6.67 7.57 6.66
C ARG A 132 -5.89 7.60 7.97
N PHE A 133 -6.08 6.61 8.82
CA PHE A 133 -5.31 6.45 10.06
C PHE A 133 -3.82 6.30 9.75
N MET A 134 -3.45 5.35 8.88
CA MET A 134 -2.03 5.11 8.56
C MET A 134 -1.36 6.34 7.95
N GLN A 135 -2.05 7.07 7.06
CA GLN A 135 -1.58 8.32 6.48
C GLN A 135 -1.34 9.40 7.54
N LYS A 136 -2.34 9.71 8.36
CA LYS A 136 -2.21 10.68 9.46
C LYS A 136 -1.13 10.25 10.45
N ARG A 137 -1.03 8.95 10.75
CA ARG A 137 -0.03 8.43 11.69
C ARG A 137 1.39 8.62 11.15
N LEU A 138 1.62 8.37 9.86
CA LEU A 138 2.90 8.67 9.23
C LEU A 138 3.22 10.17 9.24
N LEU A 139 2.25 11.02 8.87
CA LEU A 139 2.44 12.48 8.87
C LEU A 139 2.80 12.99 10.27
N HIS A 140 2.16 12.47 11.31
CA HIS A 140 2.52 12.78 12.69
C HIS A 140 3.93 12.31 13.07
N LEU A 141 4.26 11.04 12.83
CA LEU A 141 5.52 10.45 13.28
C LEU A 141 6.75 10.92 12.48
N HIS A 142 6.60 11.20 11.19
CA HIS A 142 7.72 11.52 10.29
C HIS A 142 7.74 12.99 9.84
N ALA A 143 6.58 13.62 9.63
CA ALA A 143 6.48 15.01 9.18
C ALA A 143 6.18 16.00 10.31
N GLY A 144 5.92 15.54 11.53
CA GLY A 144 5.60 16.39 12.69
C GLY A 144 4.26 17.11 12.56
N GLU A 145 3.32 16.57 11.79
CA GLU A 145 1.98 17.16 11.62
C GLU A 145 1.01 16.66 12.69
N ASP A 146 0.36 17.58 13.38
CA ASP A 146 -0.66 17.23 14.36
C ASP A 146 -2.00 16.89 13.69
N HIS A 147 -2.62 15.83 14.20
CA HIS A 147 -3.91 15.36 13.72
C HIS A 147 -4.81 14.93 14.87
N ASP A 148 -6.10 15.21 14.73
CA ASP A 148 -7.12 14.65 15.60
C ASP A 148 -7.33 13.16 15.25
N PHE A 149 -6.71 12.31 16.07
CA PHE A 149 -6.92 10.86 16.03
C PHE A 149 -8.15 10.42 16.80
N GLN A 150 -8.57 11.16 17.83
CA GLN A 150 -9.73 10.79 18.65
C GLN A 150 -11.00 10.82 17.79
N SER A 151 -11.23 11.92 17.05
CA SER A 151 -12.38 12.01 16.15
C SER A 151 -12.38 10.91 15.06
N LEU A 152 -11.20 10.50 14.59
CA LEU A 152 -11.06 9.42 13.62
C LEU A 152 -11.44 8.06 14.24
N MET A 153 -10.96 7.77 15.45
CA MET A 153 -11.26 6.53 16.16
C MET A 153 -12.72 6.48 16.61
N ASP A 154 -13.30 7.58 17.11
CA ASP A 154 -14.72 7.68 17.47
C ASP A 154 -15.64 7.48 16.25
N ARG A 155 -15.20 7.92 15.06
CA ARG A 155 -15.90 7.63 13.81
C ARG A 155 -15.82 6.15 13.48
N TRP A 156 -14.65 5.54 13.60
CA TRP A 156 -14.45 4.12 13.30
C TRP A 156 -15.21 3.20 14.27
N GLU A 157 -15.19 3.50 15.56
CA GLU A 157 -15.94 2.76 16.58
C GLU A 157 -17.45 2.71 16.28
N ARG A 158 -18.02 3.83 15.80
CA ARG A 158 -19.42 3.90 15.35
C ARG A 158 -19.72 3.09 14.09
N ILE A 159 -18.73 2.85 13.23
CA ILE A 159 -18.91 2.02 12.03
C ILE A 159 -18.85 0.54 12.36
N VAL A 160 -17.97 0.15 13.30
CA VAL A 160 -17.84 -1.26 13.69
C VAL A 160 -18.89 -1.69 14.70
N GLU A 161 -19.54 -0.76 15.41
CA GLU A 161 -20.68 -1.02 16.33
C GLU A 161 -20.41 -2.13 17.38
N GLY A 162 -19.14 -2.31 17.79
CA GLY A 162 -18.72 -3.36 18.73
C GLY A 162 -18.49 -4.74 18.10
N GLU A 163 -18.57 -4.85 16.77
CA GLU A 163 -18.16 -6.04 16.04
C GLU A 163 -16.64 -6.25 16.08
N HIS A 164 -16.21 -7.46 15.74
CA HIS A 164 -14.80 -7.80 15.65
C HIS A 164 -14.12 -7.02 14.52
N ALA A 165 -13.24 -6.09 14.86
CA ALA A 165 -12.53 -5.24 13.91
C ALA A 165 -11.02 -5.19 14.19
N PRO A 166 -10.25 -6.23 13.81
CA PRO A 166 -8.83 -6.33 14.15
C PRO A 166 -7.97 -5.13 13.72
N TYR A 167 -8.27 -4.51 12.58
CA TYR A 167 -7.55 -3.31 12.15
C TYR A 167 -7.80 -2.10 13.04
N PHE A 168 -9.01 -1.94 13.57
CA PHE A 168 -9.33 -0.90 14.55
C PHE A 168 -8.51 -1.10 15.83
N ASP A 169 -8.41 -2.35 16.30
CA ASP A 169 -7.63 -2.71 17.49
C ASP A 169 -6.13 -2.44 17.31
N VAL A 170 -5.57 -2.79 16.14
CA VAL A 170 -4.18 -2.46 15.80
C VAL A 170 -3.94 -0.95 15.86
N CYS A 171 -4.83 -0.16 15.25
CA CYS A 171 -4.70 1.30 15.22
C CYS A 171 -4.83 1.92 16.61
N ARG A 172 -5.74 1.40 17.45
CA ARG A 172 -5.89 1.78 18.85
C ARG A 172 -4.62 1.50 19.65
N ALA A 173 -4.05 0.30 19.53
CA ALA A 173 -2.80 -0.07 20.20
C ALA A 173 -1.62 0.82 19.76
N LEU A 174 -1.54 1.17 18.46
CA LEU A 174 -0.55 2.11 17.94
C LEU A 174 -0.65 3.50 18.59
N LEU A 175 -1.86 4.02 18.82
CA LEU A 175 -2.05 5.30 19.50
C LEU A 175 -1.65 5.23 20.97
N GLN A 176 -2.02 4.16 21.65
CA GLN A 176 -1.77 3.95 23.07
C GLN A 176 -0.33 3.53 23.39
N ARG A 177 0.49 3.24 22.36
CA ARG A 177 1.84 2.67 22.49
C ARG A 177 1.83 1.34 23.24
N ASP A 178 0.74 0.58 23.09
CA ASP A 178 0.58 -0.74 23.69
C ASP A 178 1.21 -1.81 22.78
N GLY A 179 2.42 -2.25 23.13
CA GLY A 179 3.17 -3.23 22.35
C GLY A 179 2.55 -4.63 22.36
N GLU A 180 1.98 -5.05 23.49
CA GLU A 180 1.33 -6.36 23.62
C GLU A 180 -0.01 -6.37 22.87
N GLY A 181 -0.85 -5.35 23.10
CA GLY A 181 -2.11 -5.21 22.36
C GLY A 181 -1.90 -5.07 20.85
N PHE A 182 -0.83 -4.41 20.42
CA PHE A 182 -0.47 -4.34 19.01
C PHE A 182 -0.09 -5.71 18.43
N HIS A 183 0.70 -6.51 19.16
CA HIS A 183 1.09 -7.85 18.74
C HIS A 183 -0.14 -8.75 18.56
N ASP A 184 -1.00 -8.80 19.56
CA ASP A 184 -2.19 -9.64 19.55
C ASP A 184 -3.17 -9.23 18.45
N ALA A 185 -3.43 -7.92 18.31
CA ALA A 185 -4.31 -7.41 17.27
C ALA A 185 -3.75 -7.66 15.86
N LEU A 186 -2.43 -7.53 15.65
CA LEU A 186 -1.80 -7.82 14.37
C LEU A 186 -1.89 -9.31 14.03
N LEU A 187 -1.75 -10.21 15.00
CA LEU A 187 -1.96 -11.65 14.79
C LEU A 187 -3.40 -11.96 14.39
N ALA A 188 -4.39 -11.32 15.01
CA ALA A 188 -5.80 -11.46 14.63
C ALA A 188 -6.05 -11.02 13.18
N VAL A 189 -5.50 -9.86 12.75
CA VAL A 189 -5.56 -9.40 11.35
C VAL A 189 -4.94 -10.44 10.41
N ILE A 190 -3.76 -10.97 10.75
CA ILE A 190 -3.05 -11.97 9.93
C ILE A 190 -3.87 -13.25 9.78
N GLU A 191 -4.48 -13.73 10.87
CA GLU A 191 -5.32 -14.93 10.86
C GLU A 191 -6.55 -14.75 9.97
N GLU A 192 -7.31 -13.67 10.18
CA GLU A 192 -8.52 -13.37 9.42
C GLU A 192 -8.20 -13.23 7.93
N ARG A 193 -7.16 -12.46 7.61
CA ARG A 193 -6.65 -12.31 6.26
C ARG A 193 -6.27 -13.66 5.65
N GLY A 194 -5.55 -14.50 6.39
CA GLY A 194 -5.19 -15.85 5.95
C GLY A 194 -6.41 -16.69 5.61
N ARG A 195 -7.51 -16.56 6.38
CA ARG A 195 -8.79 -17.22 6.10
C ARG A 195 -9.44 -16.71 4.82
N LEU A 196 -9.40 -15.40 4.55
CA LEU A 196 -9.95 -14.80 3.33
C LEU A 196 -9.17 -15.24 2.09
N PHE A 197 -7.83 -15.20 2.13
CA PHE A 197 -6.98 -15.62 0.99
C PHE A 197 -7.00 -17.13 0.72
N ARG A 198 -7.49 -17.97 1.65
CA ARG A 198 -7.77 -19.39 1.39
C ARG A 198 -9.06 -19.61 0.60
N GLN A 199 -9.99 -18.66 0.62
CA GLN A 199 -11.26 -18.74 -0.13
C GLN A 199 -11.03 -18.38 -1.60
N LYS A 200 -11.20 -19.35 -2.50
CA LYS A 200 -10.88 -19.19 -3.93
C LYS A 200 -11.78 -18.19 -4.65
N ASP A 201 -12.99 -17.97 -4.14
CA ASP A 201 -14.00 -17.12 -4.80
C ASP A 201 -13.87 -15.64 -4.41
N VAL A 202 -13.07 -15.33 -3.39
CA VAL A 202 -12.88 -13.94 -2.90
C VAL A 202 -11.76 -13.25 -3.66
N TYR A 203 -10.66 -13.95 -3.93
CA TYR A 203 -9.47 -13.38 -4.57
C TYR A 203 -9.00 -14.18 -5.77
N PRO A 204 -8.61 -13.50 -6.87
CA PRO A 204 -8.05 -14.16 -8.03
C PRO A 204 -6.73 -14.88 -7.67
N GLU A 205 -6.37 -15.91 -8.45
CA GLU A 205 -5.25 -16.79 -8.11
C GLU A 205 -3.91 -16.04 -8.01
N ASP A 206 -3.69 -15.02 -8.84
CA ASP A 206 -2.51 -14.17 -8.78
C ASP A 206 -2.41 -13.45 -7.43
N ALA A 207 -3.49 -12.80 -6.96
CA ALA A 207 -3.54 -12.11 -5.67
C ALA A 207 -3.33 -13.09 -4.51
N ARG A 208 -3.88 -14.30 -4.60
CA ARG A 208 -3.66 -15.32 -3.57
C ARG A 208 -2.21 -15.80 -3.49
N ARG A 209 -1.50 -15.84 -4.62
CA ARG A 209 -0.09 -16.28 -4.68
C ARG A 209 0.91 -15.16 -4.43
N THR A 210 0.52 -13.90 -4.56
CA THR A 210 1.36 -12.74 -4.26
C THR A 210 0.98 -12.12 -2.93
N ASP A 211 -0.06 -11.30 -2.91
CA ASP A 211 -0.51 -10.58 -1.73
C ASP A 211 -0.86 -11.58 -0.62
N GLY A 212 -1.54 -12.69 -0.95
CA GLY A 212 -1.84 -13.75 0.01
C GLY A 212 -0.62 -14.29 0.74
N ALA A 213 0.54 -14.32 0.08
CA ALA A 213 1.80 -14.82 0.63
C ALA A 213 2.62 -13.74 1.38
N LEU A 214 2.52 -12.46 0.97
CA LEU A 214 3.21 -11.33 1.59
C LEU A 214 2.24 -10.23 2.04
N PHE A 215 2.16 -9.99 3.35
CA PHE A 215 1.19 -9.06 3.91
C PHE A 215 1.70 -7.62 3.99
N MET A 216 1.41 -6.84 2.94
CA MET A 216 1.91 -5.47 2.76
C MET A 216 1.37 -4.47 3.79
N ASN A 217 0.07 -4.47 4.13
CA ASN A 217 -0.43 -3.59 5.20
C ASN A 217 0.22 -3.93 6.55
N GLY A 218 0.49 -5.21 6.81
CA GLY A 218 1.25 -5.64 7.99
C GLY A 218 2.66 -5.05 8.04
N LEU A 219 3.39 -5.04 6.92
CA LEU A 219 4.70 -4.39 6.81
C LEU A 219 4.62 -2.89 7.12
N ALA A 220 3.62 -2.19 6.57
CA ALA A 220 3.44 -0.77 6.84
C ALA A 220 3.05 -0.48 8.30
N LEU A 221 2.13 -1.27 8.89
CA LEU A 221 1.73 -1.13 10.29
C LEU A 221 2.91 -1.38 11.25
N LEU A 222 3.75 -2.39 10.96
CA LEU A 222 4.99 -2.61 11.70
C LEU A 222 5.95 -1.43 11.60
N ARG A 223 6.11 -0.83 10.41
CA ARG A 223 6.92 0.39 10.26
C ARG A 223 6.36 1.55 11.08
N LEU A 224 5.04 1.73 11.16
CA LEU A 224 4.43 2.75 12.02
C LEU A 224 4.68 2.48 13.51
N ALA A 225 4.63 1.22 13.95
CA ALA A 225 4.98 0.83 15.32
C ALA A 225 6.46 1.13 15.64
N GLU A 226 7.37 0.75 14.74
CA GLU A 226 8.81 1.02 14.85
C GLU A 226 9.13 2.51 14.94
N LEU A 227 8.51 3.34 14.07
CA LEU A 227 8.66 4.80 14.09
C LEU A 227 8.13 5.41 15.39
N ASN A 228 7.15 4.76 16.02
CA ASN A 228 6.60 5.15 17.32
C ASN A 228 7.41 4.59 18.52
N GLY A 229 8.56 3.95 18.27
CA GLY A 229 9.43 3.39 19.29
C GLY A 229 8.88 2.14 19.98
N MET A 230 7.87 1.49 19.40
CA MET A 230 7.26 0.30 19.99
C MET A 230 8.12 -0.95 19.71
N PRO A 231 8.24 -1.87 20.68
CA PRO A 231 8.86 -3.17 20.41
C PRO A 231 7.99 -3.95 19.42
N THR A 232 8.63 -4.61 18.45
CA THR A 232 7.96 -5.54 17.53
C THR A 232 8.74 -6.84 17.45
N GLN A 233 8.06 -7.95 17.15
CA GLN A 233 8.77 -9.22 16.94
C GLN A 233 9.55 -9.18 15.63
N ARG A 234 10.60 -10.00 15.52
CA ARG A 234 11.40 -10.09 14.30
C ARG A 234 10.59 -10.58 13.10
N GLU A 235 9.74 -11.58 13.31
CA GLU A 235 8.92 -12.19 12.28
C GLU A 235 7.46 -12.33 12.73
N TYR A 236 6.56 -12.25 11.76
CA TYR A 236 5.15 -12.60 11.88
C TYR A 236 4.75 -13.44 10.67
N PRO A 237 3.68 -14.27 10.75
CA PRO A 237 3.24 -15.03 9.58
C PRO A 237 2.94 -14.10 8.39
N ASN A 238 3.43 -14.47 7.20
CA ASN A 238 3.35 -13.67 5.97
C ASN A 238 4.01 -12.28 6.03
N ILE A 239 4.78 -11.98 7.07
CA ILE A 239 5.61 -10.78 7.19
C ILE A 239 7.05 -11.19 7.55
N PRO A 240 7.82 -11.71 6.58
CA PRO A 240 9.18 -12.16 6.81
C PRO A 240 10.12 -10.97 7.07
N HIS A 241 11.12 -11.17 7.93
CA HIS A 241 12.03 -10.07 8.31
C HIS A 241 12.80 -9.47 7.13
N PHE A 242 13.10 -10.24 6.08
CA PHE A 242 13.82 -9.76 4.90
C PHE A 242 12.98 -8.83 4.01
N ALA A 243 11.65 -8.83 4.14
CA ALA A 243 10.78 -7.86 3.47
C ALA A 243 10.66 -6.54 4.24
N ARG A 244 11.19 -6.46 5.48
CA ARG A 244 11.20 -5.25 6.32
C ARG A 244 12.39 -4.38 5.96
N LEU A 245 12.27 -3.68 4.83
CA LEU A 245 13.35 -2.82 4.31
C LEU A 245 13.67 -1.68 5.29
N PRO A 246 14.95 -1.34 5.50
CA PRO A 246 15.31 -0.20 6.34
C PRO A 246 14.80 1.11 5.74
N VAL A 247 14.57 2.11 6.59
CA VAL A 247 14.32 3.48 6.14
C VAL A 247 15.52 3.93 5.29
N SER A 248 15.26 4.42 4.10
CA SER A 248 16.31 4.80 3.15
C SER A 248 15.81 5.87 2.19
N LYS A 249 16.75 6.50 1.48
CA LYS A 249 16.44 7.41 0.38
C LYS A 249 16.98 6.79 -0.90
N LEU A 250 16.08 6.32 -1.75
CA LEU A 250 16.42 5.78 -3.05
C LEU A 250 16.20 6.89 -4.09
N PRO A 251 17.27 7.48 -4.66
CA PRO A 251 17.14 8.60 -5.58
C PRO A 251 16.71 8.13 -6.97
N LEU A 252 15.42 7.80 -7.14
CA LEU A 252 14.84 7.53 -8.45
C LEU A 252 14.30 8.84 -9.07
N PRO A 253 14.55 9.09 -10.36
CA PRO A 253 13.86 10.15 -11.09
C PRO A 253 12.34 10.03 -10.97
N LEU A 254 11.63 11.16 -10.89
CA LEU A 254 10.16 11.19 -10.73
C LEU A 254 9.41 10.50 -11.87
N ASP A 255 10.02 10.39 -13.04
CA ASP A 255 9.49 9.78 -14.25
C ASP A 255 10.08 8.39 -14.55
N SER A 256 10.94 7.86 -13.68
CA SER A 256 11.57 6.53 -13.84
C SER A 256 10.58 5.37 -13.94
N TRP A 257 9.35 5.57 -13.48
CA TRP A 257 8.25 4.61 -13.64
C TRP A 257 7.78 4.47 -15.09
N MET A 258 8.11 5.41 -15.99
CA MET A 258 7.82 5.28 -17.42
C MET A 258 8.77 4.30 -18.13
N ARG A 259 9.93 4.01 -17.52
CA ARG A 259 10.96 3.11 -18.07
C ARG A 259 11.16 1.95 -17.10
N PRO A 260 10.52 0.79 -17.30
CA PRO A 260 10.53 -0.32 -16.34
C PRO A 260 11.93 -0.72 -15.85
N GLU A 261 12.91 -0.75 -16.75
CA GLU A 261 14.30 -1.15 -16.44
C GLU A 261 15.13 -0.07 -15.73
N GLU A 262 14.70 1.19 -15.72
CA GLU A 262 15.49 2.28 -15.12
C GLU A 262 15.61 2.13 -13.60
N GLY A 263 16.84 2.10 -13.08
CA GLY A 263 17.11 1.96 -11.65
C GLY A 263 16.93 0.54 -11.09
N LEU A 264 16.56 -0.45 -11.91
CA LEU A 264 16.55 -1.85 -11.49
C LEU A 264 17.98 -2.40 -11.45
N PRO A 265 18.42 -2.97 -10.32
CA PRO A 265 19.68 -3.70 -10.24
C PRO A 265 19.69 -4.90 -11.20
N VAL A 266 20.88 -5.17 -11.75
CA VAL A 266 21.17 -6.36 -12.56
C VAL A 266 20.99 -7.63 -11.72
#